data_AF-A0A7S2HAB1-F1
#
_entry.id   AF-A0A7S2HAB1-F1
#
_cell.length_a   1.000
_cell.length_b   1.000
_cell.length_c   1.000
_cell.angle_alpha   90.00
_cell.angle_beta   90.00
_cell.angle_gamma   90.00
#
_symmetry.space_group_name_H-M   'P 1'
#
loop_
_entity.id
_entity.type
_entity.pdbx_description
1 polymer ?
#
loop_
_entity_poly.entity_id
_entity_poly.type
_entity_poly.pdbx_seq_one_letter_code
_entity_poly.pdbx_strand_id
1 'polypeptide(L)'
;ERIVAVAPLPGLCQWVVDGERWAQINRDAPDFDPLAPGAVEAVAKGIPRASHGHTLHGKEREHTVLGQGTFQAARAEMTKLAMEYAHVTLRDGDAETAMYAAQGGVLSSVNWMHAQDVEALRDCAGCTVTLRFDG
;
A
#
# COMPACT_ATOMS: atom_id res chain seq x y z
N GLU A 1 6.46 -29.77 1.47
CA GLU A 1 6.87 -28.44 1.99
C GLU A 1 6.50 -27.41 0.93
N ARG A 2 5.96 -26.25 1.31
CA ARG A 2 5.52 -25.23 0.33
C ARG A 2 6.54 -24.10 0.30
N ILE A 3 7.19 -23.91 -0.83
CA ILE A 3 8.20 -22.86 -0.99
C ILE A 3 7.48 -21.53 -1.20
N VAL A 4 7.86 -20.53 -0.41
CA VAL A 4 7.34 -19.16 -0.51
C VAL A 4 8.49 -18.17 -0.65
N ALA A 5 8.29 -17.15 -1.47
CA ALA A 5 9.16 -15.98 -1.54
C ALA A 5 8.40 -14.76 -1.03
N VAL A 6 9.10 -13.85 -0.36
CA VAL A 6 8.57 -12.55 0.06
C VAL A 6 9.40 -11.46 -0.63
N ALA A 7 8.73 -10.57 -1.36
CA ALA A 7 9.38 -9.52 -2.12
C ALA A 7 8.75 -8.15 -1.84
N PRO A 8 9.53 -7.05 -1.75
CA PRO A 8 8.98 -5.71 -1.72
C PRO A 8 8.27 -5.37 -3.04
N LEU A 9 7.46 -4.31 -3.03
CA LEU A 9 6.82 -3.76 -4.22
C LEU A 9 7.41 -2.39 -4.56
N PRO A 10 8.67 -2.31 -5.02
CA PRO A 10 9.31 -1.03 -5.27
C PRO A 10 8.54 -0.20 -6.30
N GLY A 11 8.45 1.11 -6.10
CA GLY A 11 7.70 2.02 -6.97
C GLY A 11 6.18 2.04 -6.77
N LEU A 12 5.62 1.24 -5.84
CA LEU A 12 4.17 1.23 -5.57
C LEU A 12 3.63 2.62 -5.22
N CYS A 13 4.29 3.35 -4.32
CA CYS A 13 3.83 4.69 -3.92
C CYS A 13 3.82 5.66 -5.11
N GLN A 14 4.87 5.62 -5.94
CA GLN A 14 4.95 6.44 -7.14
C GLN A 14 3.85 6.09 -8.14
N TRP A 15 3.58 4.81 -8.38
CA TRP A 15 2.51 4.35 -9.25
C TRP A 15 1.11 4.78 -8.77
N VAL A 16 0.89 4.76 -7.44
CA VAL A 16 -0.35 5.29 -6.83
C VAL A 16 -0.47 6.79 -7.05
N VAL A 17 0.63 7.54 -6.91
CA VAL A 17 0.69 9.00 -7.14
C VAL A 17 0.44 9.36 -8.59
N ASP A 18 1.14 8.73 -9.54
CA ASP A 18 1.04 9.04 -10.96
C ASP A 18 -0.35 8.76 -11.53
N GLY A 19 -1.03 7.74 -10.99
CA GLY A 19 -2.40 7.39 -11.38
C GLY A 19 -3.50 8.08 -10.58
N GLU A 20 -3.16 8.90 -9.59
CA GLU A 20 -4.09 9.44 -8.58
C GLU A 20 -5.06 8.37 -8.07
N ARG A 21 -4.56 7.17 -7.76
CA ARG A 21 -5.39 5.97 -7.59
C ARG A 21 -6.37 6.08 -6.41
N TRP A 22 -6.09 6.94 -5.43
CA TRP A 22 -7.03 7.26 -4.34
C TRP A 22 -8.35 7.86 -4.84
N ALA A 23 -8.35 8.59 -5.97
CA ALA A 23 -9.55 9.16 -6.54
C ALA A 23 -10.46 8.10 -7.20
N GLN A 24 -9.91 6.92 -7.50
CA GLN A 24 -10.57 5.83 -8.20
C GLN A 24 -11.15 4.76 -7.25
N ILE A 25 -10.97 4.92 -5.94
CA ILE A 25 -11.51 4.00 -4.93
C ILE A 25 -13.04 3.95 -5.04
N ASN A 26 -13.59 2.73 -5.10
CA ASN A 26 -15.02 2.50 -5.21
C ASN A 26 -15.74 2.91 -3.91
N ARG A 27 -16.47 4.02 -3.98
CA ARG A 27 -17.22 4.59 -2.84
C ARG A 27 -18.53 3.86 -2.55
N ASP A 28 -18.98 3.02 -3.46
CA ASP A 28 -20.20 2.24 -3.33
C ASP A 28 -19.94 0.85 -2.71
N ALA A 29 -18.68 0.54 -2.36
CA ALA A 29 -18.34 -0.70 -1.70
C ALA A 29 -18.96 -0.77 -0.28
N PRO A 30 -19.50 -1.92 0.15
CA PRO A 30 -20.18 -2.05 1.45
C PRO A 30 -19.26 -1.83 2.65
N ASP A 31 -17.95 -2.02 2.45
CA ASP A 31 -16.87 -1.83 3.43
C ASP A 31 -16.10 -0.51 3.24
N PHE A 32 -16.63 0.42 2.44
CA PHE A 32 -15.96 1.69 2.16
C PHE A 32 -15.77 2.53 3.42
N ASP A 33 -14.51 2.85 3.73
CA ASP A 33 -14.13 3.85 4.73
C ASP A 33 -13.99 5.23 4.05
N PRO A 34 -14.83 6.23 4.41
CA PRO A 34 -14.72 7.60 3.86
C PRO A 34 -13.35 8.25 4.07
N LEU A 35 -12.57 7.79 5.04
CA LEU A 35 -11.23 8.27 5.32
C LEU A 35 -10.16 7.63 4.42
N ALA A 36 -10.47 6.54 3.73
CA ALA A 36 -9.50 5.77 2.96
C ALA A 36 -8.86 6.57 1.82
N PRO A 37 -9.59 7.34 0.97
CA PRO A 37 -8.96 8.09 -0.12
C PRO A 37 -7.88 9.07 0.35
N GLY A 38 -8.20 9.91 1.34
CA GLY A 38 -7.23 10.85 1.90
C GLY A 38 -6.10 10.17 2.67
N ALA A 39 -6.35 8.98 3.23
CA ALA A 39 -5.32 8.19 3.89
C ALA A 39 -4.35 7.54 2.88
N VAL A 40 -4.86 6.97 1.79
CA VAL A 40 -4.07 6.39 0.69
C VAL A 40 -3.21 7.46 0.04
N GLU A 41 -3.79 8.63 -0.25
CA GLU A 41 -3.05 9.77 -0.79
C GLU A 41 -1.89 10.19 0.14
N ALA A 42 -2.17 10.37 1.43
CA ALA A 42 -1.18 10.76 2.41
C ALA A 42 -0.04 9.74 2.55
N VAL A 43 -0.38 8.45 2.61
CA VAL A 43 0.59 7.36 2.66
C VAL A 43 1.46 7.33 1.41
N ALA A 44 0.85 7.36 0.22
CA ALA A 44 1.59 7.27 -1.04
C ALA A 44 2.50 8.48 -1.29
N LYS A 45 2.06 9.68 -0.90
CA LYS A 45 2.87 10.91 -1.02
C LYS A 45 3.90 11.07 0.11
N GLY A 46 3.80 10.29 1.19
CA GLY A 46 4.61 10.48 2.38
C GLY A 46 4.34 11.83 3.09
N ILE A 47 3.16 12.43 2.87
CA ILE A 47 2.76 13.70 3.49
C ILE A 47 1.61 13.48 4.48
N PRO A 48 1.61 14.12 5.65
CA PRO A 48 0.51 14.03 6.59
C PRO A 48 -0.82 14.50 5.97
N ARG A 49 -1.91 13.77 6.23
CA ARG A 49 -3.27 14.28 5.95
C ARG A 49 -3.66 15.33 6.99
N ALA A 50 -4.47 16.32 6.59
CA ALA A 50 -5.19 17.14 7.57
C ALA A 50 -6.14 16.22 8.35
N SER A 51 -5.86 16.00 9.64
CA SER A 51 -6.78 15.29 10.52
C SER A 51 -7.77 16.29 11.11
N HIS A 52 -9.06 16.11 10.83
CA HIS A 52 -10.10 16.77 11.61
C HIS A 52 -10.21 16.04 12.96
N GLY A 53 -10.17 16.79 14.08
CA GLY A 53 -10.66 16.26 15.35
C GLY A 53 -9.68 15.77 16.43
N HIS A 54 -8.37 16.09 16.41
CA HIS A 54 -7.62 16.01 17.67
C HIS A 54 -7.80 17.29 18.48
N THR A 55 -8.75 17.25 19.42
CA THR A 55 -8.92 18.28 20.45
C THR A 55 -7.97 18.02 21.61
N LEU A 56 -6.86 18.75 21.64
CA LEU A 56 -6.03 18.85 22.84
C LEU A 56 -6.45 20.12 23.58
N HIS A 57 -6.98 20.00 24.81
CA HIS A 57 -7.52 21.13 25.59
C HIS A 57 -8.66 21.91 24.91
N GLY A 58 -9.55 21.24 24.17
CA GLY A 58 -10.71 21.89 23.56
C GLY A 58 -10.39 22.82 22.38
N LYS A 59 -9.16 22.79 21.88
CA LYS A 59 -8.79 23.41 20.59
C LYS A 59 -8.52 22.32 19.56
N GLU A 60 -9.18 22.42 18.42
CA GLU A 60 -8.87 21.61 17.26
C GLU A 60 -7.44 21.95 16.81
N ARG A 61 -6.56 20.96 16.83
CA ARG A 61 -5.21 21.09 16.26
C ARG A 61 -5.12 20.15 15.06
N GLU A 62 -4.74 20.70 13.93
CA GLU A 62 -4.25 19.89 12.81
C GLU A 62 -2.93 19.26 13.25
N HIS A 63 -2.96 17.98 13.63
CA HIS A 63 -1.74 17.23 13.87
C HIS A 63 -1.23 16.70 12.52
N THR A 64 -0.21 17.38 11.97
CA THR A 64 0.49 17.08 10.71
C THR A 64 1.51 15.95 10.88
N VAL A 65 1.07 14.77 11.31
CA VAL A 65 1.92 13.56 11.32
C VAL A 65 1.26 12.45 10.51
N LEU A 66 2.07 11.71 9.74
CA LEU A 66 1.70 10.42 9.18
C LEU A 66 1.58 9.42 10.34
N GLY A 67 0.44 9.48 11.03
CA GLY A 67 0.19 8.73 12.25
C GLY A 67 -0.37 7.34 11.99
N GLN A 68 -0.39 6.51 13.03
CA GLN A 68 -0.99 5.17 13.03
C GLN A 68 -2.41 5.16 12.46
N GLY A 69 -3.22 6.20 12.75
CA GLY A 69 -4.58 6.34 12.22
C GLY A 69 -4.63 6.51 10.70
N THR A 70 -3.62 7.14 10.09
CA THR A 70 -3.52 7.28 8.63
C THR A 70 -3.21 5.93 7.99
N PHE A 71 -2.21 5.20 8.49
CA PHE A 71 -1.90 3.86 7.99
C PHE A 71 -3.05 2.86 8.21
N GLN A 72 -3.78 2.99 9.33
CA GLN A 72 -4.94 2.14 9.59
C GLN A 72 -6.08 2.39 8.60
N ALA A 73 -6.42 3.66 8.33
CA ALA A 73 -7.44 4.03 7.36
C ALA A 73 -7.04 3.69 5.91
N ALA A 74 -5.74 3.74 5.58
CA ALA A 74 -5.25 3.37 4.26
C ALA A 74 -5.21 1.86 4.02
N ARG A 75 -5.15 1.04 5.08
CA ARG A 75 -4.79 -0.38 5.00
C ARG A 75 -5.58 -1.15 3.95
N ALA A 76 -6.90 -1.09 3.97
CA ALA A 76 -7.74 -1.92 3.10
C ALA A 76 -7.51 -1.56 1.62
N GLU A 77 -7.62 -0.28 1.29
CA GLU A 77 -7.51 0.20 -0.09
C GLU A 77 -6.07 0.16 -0.61
N MET A 78 -5.09 0.51 0.21
CA MET A 78 -3.68 0.40 -0.18
C MET A 78 -3.26 -1.06 -0.39
N THR A 79 -3.82 -2.01 0.36
CA THR A 79 -3.60 -3.45 0.12
C THR A 79 -4.19 -3.90 -1.22
N LYS A 80 -5.39 -3.42 -1.59
CA LYS A 80 -6.00 -3.69 -2.90
C LYS A 80 -5.14 -3.12 -4.03
N LEU A 81 -4.69 -1.87 -3.91
CA LEU A 81 -3.80 -1.23 -4.87
C LEU A 81 -2.45 -1.94 -4.98
N ALA A 82 -1.86 -2.38 -3.86
CA ALA A 82 -0.64 -3.17 -3.85
C ALA A 82 -0.81 -4.51 -4.59
N MET A 83 -1.96 -5.17 -4.44
CA MET A 83 -2.28 -6.39 -5.17
C MET A 83 -2.40 -6.14 -6.68
N GLU A 84 -3.08 -5.07 -7.08
CA GLU A 84 -3.19 -4.66 -8.48
C GLU A 84 -1.81 -4.35 -9.08
N TYR A 85 -1.01 -3.55 -8.36
CA TYR A 85 0.35 -3.21 -8.78
C TYR A 85 1.22 -4.45 -8.92
N ALA A 86 1.18 -5.38 -7.97
CA ALA A 86 1.91 -6.64 -8.06
C ALA A 86 1.52 -7.44 -9.31
N HIS A 87 0.24 -7.48 -9.68
CA HIS A 87 -0.18 -8.12 -10.93
C HIS A 87 0.36 -7.44 -12.18
N VAL A 88 0.55 -6.12 -12.15
CA VAL A 88 1.19 -5.36 -13.23
C VAL A 88 2.68 -5.70 -13.29
N THR A 89 3.40 -5.61 -12.17
CA THR A 89 4.85 -5.81 -12.13
C THR A 89 5.26 -7.25 -12.41
N LEU A 90 4.44 -8.25 -12.06
CA LEU A 90 4.69 -9.65 -12.41
C LEU A 90 4.68 -9.92 -13.92
N ARG A 91 4.07 -9.01 -14.70
CA ARG A 91 4.02 -9.08 -16.17
C ARG A 91 5.05 -8.16 -16.83
N ASP A 92 5.72 -7.33 -16.04
CA ASP A 92 6.75 -6.40 -16.50
C ASP A 92 8.11 -7.09 -16.44
N GLY A 93 8.68 -7.42 -17.60
CA GLY A 93 9.93 -8.20 -17.69
C GLY A 93 11.13 -7.55 -17.02
N ASP A 94 11.08 -6.24 -16.78
CA ASP A 94 12.17 -5.47 -16.15
C ASP A 94 12.01 -5.37 -14.62
N ALA A 95 10.87 -5.80 -14.06
CA ALA A 95 10.62 -5.75 -12.62
C ALA A 95 11.21 -6.97 -11.89
N GLU A 96 11.82 -6.76 -10.73
CA GLU A 96 12.38 -7.85 -9.89
C GLU A 96 11.32 -8.92 -9.57
N THR A 97 10.07 -8.51 -9.34
CA THR A 97 8.97 -9.44 -9.08
C THR A 97 8.68 -10.40 -10.24
N ALA A 98 8.94 -10.00 -11.50
CA ALA A 98 8.73 -10.85 -12.67
C ALA A 98 9.69 -12.04 -12.71
N MET A 99 10.87 -11.95 -12.10
CA MET A 99 11.79 -13.09 -11.97
C MET A 99 11.16 -14.25 -11.20
N TYR A 100 10.36 -13.95 -10.17
CA TYR A 100 9.65 -14.98 -9.41
C TYR A 100 8.51 -15.61 -10.24
N ALA A 101 7.76 -14.79 -10.98
CA ALA A 101 6.75 -15.30 -11.91
C ALA A 101 7.35 -16.21 -12.99
N ALA A 102 8.51 -15.84 -13.55
CA ALA A 102 9.24 -16.64 -14.54
C ALA A 102 9.67 -18.01 -14.01
N GLN A 103 9.85 -18.15 -12.69
CA GLN A 103 10.19 -19.40 -12.02
C GLN A 103 8.96 -20.18 -11.52
N GLY A 104 7.75 -19.81 -11.94
CA GLY A 104 6.50 -20.46 -11.54
C GLY A 104 5.91 -19.95 -10.23
N GLY A 105 6.39 -18.80 -9.73
CA GLY A 105 5.84 -18.14 -8.55
C GLY A 105 4.47 -17.54 -8.85
N VAL A 106 3.48 -17.88 -8.04
CA VAL A 106 2.12 -17.36 -8.12
C VAL A 106 1.87 -16.40 -6.98
N LEU A 107 1.37 -15.20 -7.29
CA LEU A 107 0.99 -14.20 -6.28
C LEU A 107 -0.07 -14.77 -5.34
N SER A 108 0.22 -14.77 -4.04
CA SER A 108 -0.64 -15.35 -3.01
C SER A 108 -1.30 -14.29 -2.14
N SER A 109 -0.54 -13.30 -1.67
CA SER A 109 -1.04 -12.27 -0.75
C SER A 109 -0.15 -11.03 -0.74
N VAL A 110 -0.70 -9.92 -0.24
CA VAL A 110 0.05 -8.72 0.16
C VAL A 110 0.18 -8.69 1.68
N ASN A 111 1.37 -8.36 2.17
CA ASN A 111 1.66 -8.15 3.58
C ASN A 111 1.76 -6.65 3.85
N TRP A 112 0.75 -6.10 4.53
CA TRP A 112 0.69 -4.69 4.90
C TRP A 112 1.69 -4.36 6.02
N MET A 113 2.47 -3.28 5.87
CA MET A 113 3.42 -2.78 6.88
C MET A 113 4.43 -3.85 7.37
N HIS A 114 4.81 -4.76 6.48
CA HIS A 114 5.77 -5.83 6.77
C HIS A 114 7.20 -5.30 6.80
N ALA A 115 7.57 -4.40 5.88
CA ALA A 115 8.85 -3.69 5.89
C ALA A 115 8.64 -2.28 6.48
N GLN A 116 9.40 -1.92 7.50
CA GLN A 116 9.21 -0.67 8.27
C GLN A 116 10.45 0.22 8.26
N ASP A 117 11.47 -0.12 7.49
CA ASP A 117 12.56 0.78 7.22
C ASP A 117 12.08 1.98 6.38
N VAL A 118 12.82 3.08 6.46
CA VAL A 118 12.41 4.36 5.89
C VAL A 118 12.27 4.29 4.36
N GLU A 119 13.11 3.48 3.70
CA GLU A 119 13.09 3.33 2.25
C GLU A 119 11.83 2.56 1.81
N ALA A 120 11.51 1.44 2.46
CA ALA A 120 10.30 0.67 2.18
C ALA A 120 9.02 1.47 2.47
N LEU A 121 8.99 2.26 3.55
CA LEU A 121 7.84 3.11 3.85
C LEU A 121 7.64 4.19 2.79
N ARG A 122 8.73 4.79 2.29
CA ARG A 122 8.68 5.81 1.25
C ARG A 122 8.28 5.25 -0.11
N ASP A 123 8.84 4.10 -0.46
CA ASP A 123 8.72 3.55 -1.82
C ASP A 123 7.48 2.68 -2.01
N CYS A 124 7.10 1.91 -0.99
CA CYS A 124 6.00 0.96 -1.08
C CYS A 124 5.07 0.93 0.13
N ALA A 125 5.08 1.95 0.99
CA ALA A 125 4.27 2.02 2.20
C ALA A 125 4.44 0.79 3.13
N GLY A 126 5.61 0.14 3.05
CA GLY A 126 5.91 -1.09 3.79
C GLY A 126 5.20 -2.35 3.28
N CYS A 127 4.57 -2.30 2.11
CA CYS A 127 3.94 -3.44 1.47
C CYS A 127 4.97 -4.41 0.90
N THR A 128 4.82 -5.69 1.21
CA THR A 128 5.48 -6.79 0.50
C THR A 128 4.45 -7.73 -0.09
N VAL A 129 4.86 -8.60 -1.00
CA VAL A 129 4.03 -9.68 -1.54
C VAL A 129 4.61 -11.03 -1.19
N THR A 130 3.72 -12.00 -1.00
CA THR A 130 4.07 -13.41 -0.90
C THR A 130 3.77 -14.10 -2.22
N LEU A 131 4.80 -14.71 -2.79
CA LEU A 131 4.71 -15.58 -3.96
C LEU A 131 4.88 -17.03 -3.53
N ARG A 132 4.10 -17.90 -4.14
CA ARG A 132 4.03 -19.32 -3.81
C ARG A 132 4.44 -20.15 -5.01
N PHE A 133 5.28 -21.14 -4.79
CA PHE A 133 5.71 -22.08 -5.82
C PHE A 133 5.02 -23.41 -5.57
N ASP A 134 4.24 -23.85 -6.55
CA ASP A 134 3.69 -25.20 -6.55
C ASP A 134 4.76 -26.09 -7.21
N GLY A 135 5.40 -26.93 -6.38
CA GLY A 135 6.49 -27.83 -6.79
C GLY A 135 6.02 -29.11 -7.47
#